data_AF-N2B0P7-F1
#
_entry.id   AF-N2B0P7-F1
#
_cell.length_a   1.000
_cell.length_b   1.000
_cell.length_c   1.000
_cell.angle_alpha   90.00
_cell.angle_beta   90.00
_cell.angle_gamma   90.00
#
_symmetry.space_group_name_H-M   'P 1'
#
loop_
_entity.id
_entity.type
_entity.pdbx_description
1 polymer ?
#
loop_
_entity_poly.entity_id
_entity_poly.type
_entity_poly.pdbx_seq_one_letter_code
_entity_poly.pdbx_strand_id
1 'polypeptide(L)'
;MLKSLYTLSRKYKNKKIVIFGVKHTSITLFSDLAVNHQMNIVAFLDADDKFTGQMLINRPIINTIQLREIEDAIVVVSRLVKKQSIQQWIQKNVFYKEEILDINEELKDKKIYIYGIGRKGEIVFDTLKEKGIEVASVCVSKPGRIEKWCGKKVLSVTQIEQENSSAVILATDIEHSLKEMLEQLKNYKVEKYIFYAMHRGSCSQSNFFQVINIALLRHKKIWLYSRDDEYALYMEKVLKRYGINIECKICDRNIYNLYYEDSENINVIILENNEIKAERVCDILDSMGWSLEDFNYAATSICNWKVADHIIEKRDTLIGNSIYKEEKYPGYVVYGNEKNAKVKIMILGGSTSADEVLRCSSWVSFFYKYLLDAEYSPVIYNGAVCAHGIVDEFLHMIRDIEPLKPDYIINFSGVNNTADRATANQFNTCVGEYEINSNPDVISGIKSNETLYDFWHRISKLMNLVANYHGAQVYNFLQPMISSDDTPDLIRTSIHNSEDHTENIGYYKTRAFMDKNMEYINLISMFEGKDKMYIDQAHYSTEGNRLIAERIFDIMKNDIEKTLLSKMKHGEGVW
;
A
#
# COMPACT_ATOMS: atom_id res chain seq x y z
N MET A 1 -28.24 1.97 8.48
CA MET A 1 -27.53 0.75 8.05
C MET A 1 -26.70 1.05 6.81
N LEU A 2 -25.42 0.70 6.83
CA LEU A 2 -24.50 0.81 5.70
C LEU A 2 -24.76 -0.27 4.64
N LYS A 3 -24.69 0.11 3.36
CA LYS A 3 -24.82 -0.74 2.18
C LYS A 3 -23.80 -0.33 1.11
N SER A 4 -23.46 -1.26 0.24
CA SER A 4 -22.61 -1.02 -0.92
C SER A 4 -23.43 -0.36 -2.03
N LEU A 5 -22.91 0.72 -2.63
CA LEU A 5 -23.52 1.37 -3.80
C LEU A 5 -23.53 0.44 -5.01
N TYR A 6 -22.44 -0.30 -5.22
CA TYR A 6 -22.32 -1.29 -6.28
C TYR A 6 -22.34 -2.69 -5.72
N THR A 7 -23.13 -3.56 -6.34
CA THR A 7 -23.26 -4.98 -6.01
C THR A 7 -23.14 -5.83 -7.26
N LEU A 8 -23.16 -7.15 -7.12
CA LEU A 8 -23.21 -8.07 -8.26
C LEU A 8 -24.43 -7.77 -9.13
N SER A 9 -24.20 -7.60 -10.44
CA SER A 9 -25.28 -7.31 -11.37
C SER A 9 -26.29 -8.47 -11.43
N ARG A 10 -27.55 -8.14 -11.75
CA ARG A 10 -28.63 -9.15 -11.82
C ARG A 10 -28.29 -10.31 -12.76
N LYS A 11 -27.55 -10.04 -13.84
CA LYS A 11 -27.07 -11.04 -14.80
C LYS A 11 -26.21 -12.14 -14.15
N TYR A 12 -25.48 -11.80 -13.08
CA TYR A 12 -24.54 -12.71 -12.41
C TYR A 12 -24.98 -13.11 -11.00
N LYS A 13 -26.15 -12.68 -10.51
CA LYS A 13 -26.62 -12.92 -9.13
C LYS A 13 -26.64 -14.39 -8.70
N ASN A 14 -26.89 -15.30 -9.65
CA ASN A 14 -26.93 -16.74 -9.41
C ASN A 14 -25.63 -17.46 -9.79
N LYS A 15 -24.59 -16.72 -10.18
CA LYS A 15 -23.30 -17.30 -10.59
C LYS A 15 -22.40 -17.49 -9.37
N LYS A 16 -21.58 -18.53 -9.42
CA LYS A 16 -20.54 -18.79 -8.44
C LYS A 16 -19.28 -18.00 -8.81
N ILE A 17 -18.79 -17.16 -7.91
CA ILE A 17 -17.65 -16.29 -8.20
C ILE A 17 -16.36 -16.98 -7.74
N VAL A 18 -15.45 -17.19 -8.68
CA VAL A 18 -14.10 -17.72 -8.43
C VAL A 18 -13.09 -16.61 -8.73
N ILE A 19 -12.13 -16.39 -7.83
CA ILE A 19 -11.05 -15.42 -8.05
C ILE A 19 -9.85 -16.11 -8.71
N PHE A 20 -9.27 -15.50 -9.73
CA PHE A 20 -8.06 -16.00 -10.37
C PHE A 20 -6.81 -15.68 -9.52
N GLY A 21 -6.02 -16.72 -9.23
CA GLY A 21 -4.74 -16.64 -8.50
C GLY A 21 -4.88 -16.63 -6.97
N VAL A 22 -3.74 -16.79 -6.30
CA VAL A 22 -3.61 -16.78 -4.83
C VAL A 22 -2.57 -15.78 -4.32
N LYS A 23 -2.06 -14.93 -5.21
CA LYS A 23 -1.06 -13.88 -4.93
C LYS A 23 -1.69 -12.69 -4.20
N HIS A 24 -0.88 -11.76 -3.70
CA HIS A 24 -1.32 -10.52 -3.05
C HIS A 24 -2.34 -9.74 -3.88
N THR A 25 -2.12 -9.67 -5.20
CA THR A 25 -3.05 -9.03 -6.14
C THR A 25 -4.44 -9.69 -6.15
N SER A 26 -4.49 -11.02 -6.06
CA SER A 26 -5.75 -11.79 -6.00
C SER A 26 -6.46 -11.60 -4.66
N ILE A 27 -5.70 -11.51 -3.56
CA ILE A 27 -6.27 -11.18 -2.25
C ILE A 27 -6.77 -9.74 -2.20
N THR A 28 -6.07 -8.78 -2.81
CA THR A 28 -6.57 -7.40 -2.96
C THR A 28 -7.91 -7.36 -3.68
N LEU A 29 -8.06 -8.13 -4.77
CA LEU A 29 -9.33 -8.28 -5.48
C LEU A 29 -10.40 -8.95 -4.60
N PHE A 30 -10.04 -9.97 -3.83
CA PHE A 30 -10.93 -10.60 -2.86
C PHE A 30 -11.42 -9.59 -1.82
N SER A 31 -10.52 -8.84 -1.20
CA SER A 31 -10.82 -7.83 -0.18
C SER A 31 -11.86 -6.84 -0.71
N ASP A 32 -11.63 -6.32 -1.92
CA ASP A 32 -12.54 -5.38 -2.56
C ASP A 32 -13.93 -5.98 -2.86
N LEU A 33 -14.00 -7.18 -3.45
CA LEU A 33 -15.28 -7.81 -3.75
C LEU A 33 -16.04 -8.23 -2.49
N ALA A 34 -15.33 -8.76 -1.49
CA ALA A 34 -15.90 -9.22 -0.24
C ALA A 34 -16.39 -8.05 0.63
N VAL A 35 -15.54 -7.04 0.82
CA VAL A 35 -15.80 -5.92 1.72
C VAL A 35 -16.59 -4.83 1.01
N ASN A 36 -16.16 -4.33 -0.14
CA ASN A 36 -16.81 -3.18 -0.76
C ASN A 36 -18.08 -3.55 -1.52
N HIS A 37 -18.19 -4.78 -2.02
CA HIS A 37 -19.32 -5.21 -2.86
C HIS A 37 -20.17 -6.33 -2.24
N GLN A 38 -19.81 -6.77 -1.02
CA GLN A 38 -20.52 -7.83 -0.29
C GLN A 38 -20.78 -9.08 -1.13
N MET A 39 -19.84 -9.45 -1.99
CA MET A 39 -19.93 -10.67 -2.78
C MET A 39 -19.60 -11.89 -1.93
N ASN A 40 -20.09 -13.06 -2.36
CA ASN A 40 -19.69 -14.35 -1.83
C ASN A 40 -18.75 -15.03 -2.84
N ILE A 41 -17.47 -15.02 -2.55
CA ILE A 41 -16.47 -15.76 -3.33
C ILE A 41 -16.51 -17.21 -2.91
N VAL A 42 -16.59 -18.14 -3.86
CA VAL A 42 -16.72 -19.58 -3.55
C VAL A 42 -15.39 -20.32 -3.56
N ALA A 43 -14.39 -19.84 -4.30
CA ALA A 43 -13.08 -20.48 -4.44
C ALA A 43 -12.04 -19.50 -5.00
N PHE A 44 -10.76 -19.88 -4.86
CA PHE A 44 -9.64 -19.29 -5.59
C PHE A 44 -9.15 -20.30 -6.64
N LEU A 45 -8.79 -19.84 -7.83
CA LEU A 45 -8.24 -20.68 -8.90
C LEU A 45 -6.72 -20.58 -8.90
N ASP A 46 -6.05 -21.69 -8.63
CA ASP A 46 -4.62 -21.84 -8.86
C ASP A 46 -4.41 -22.58 -10.19
N ALA A 47 -3.97 -21.85 -11.20
CA ALA A 47 -3.75 -22.40 -12.54
C ALA A 47 -2.53 -23.32 -12.60
N ASP A 48 -1.56 -23.12 -11.70
CA ASP A 48 -0.28 -23.85 -11.67
C ASP A 48 -0.35 -25.10 -10.78
N ASP A 49 -1.52 -25.35 -10.16
CA ASP A 49 -1.79 -26.50 -9.29
C ASP A 49 -0.84 -26.60 -8.07
N LYS A 50 -0.15 -25.51 -7.71
CA LYS A 50 0.85 -25.46 -6.63
C LYS A 50 0.21 -25.58 -5.24
N PHE A 51 -0.99 -25.03 -5.07
CA PHE A 51 -1.70 -24.91 -3.80
C PHE A 51 -3.10 -25.52 -3.83
N THR A 52 -3.45 -26.24 -4.89
CA THR A 52 -4.75 -26.91 -5.01
C THR A 52 -5.04 -27.83 -3.83
N GLY A 53 -6.27 -27.80 -3.33
CA GLY A 53 -6.72 -28.57 -2.17
C GLY A 53 -6.42 -27.89 -0.83
N GLN A 54 -5.63 -26.82 -0.80
CA GLN A 54 -5.49 -25.97 0.38
C GLN A 54 -6.67 -25.00 0.52
N MET A 55 -6.71 -24.29 1.65
CA MET A 55 -7.75 -23.30 1.97
C MET A 55 -7.13 -21.90 2.07
N LEU A 56 -7.84 -20.91 1.53
CA LEU A 56 -7.51 -19.50 1.61
C LEU A 56 -8.75 -18.74 2.09
N ILE A 57 -8.71 -18.20 3.30
CA ILE A 57 -9.82 -17.46 3.94
C ILE A 57 -11.09 -18.33 3.96
N ASN A 58 -10.95 -19.59 4.40
CA ASN A 58 -12.01 -20.61 4.41
C ASN A 58 -12.67 -20.83 3.03
N ARG A 59 -11.94 -20.64 1.93
CA ARG A 59 -12.36 -21.02 0.59
C ARG A 59 -11.36 -21.99 -0.03
N PRO A 60 -11.83 -23.02 -0.74
CA PRO A 60 -10.93 -23.95 -1.40
C PRO A 60 -10.13 -23.25 -2.49
N ILE A 61 -8.86 -23.63 -2.59
CA ILE A 61 -8.05 -23.39 -3.77
C ILE A 61 -8.27 -24.57 -4.72
N ILE A 62 -8.73 -24.27 -5.93
CA ILE A 62 -9.08 -25.27 -6.94
C ILE A 62 -8.18 -25.11 -8.15
N ASN A 63 -8.03 -26.18 -8.93
CA ASN A 63 -7.39 -26.13 -10.24
C ASN A 63 -8.39 -25.97 -11.39
N THR A 64 -7.87 -25.94 -12.61
CA THR A 64 -8.68 -25.77 -13.83
C THR A 64 -9.63 -26.93 -14.11
N ILE A 65 -9.33 -28.14 -13.62
CA ILE A 65 -10.21 -29.32 -13.78
C ILE A 65 -11.41 -29.15 -12.85
N GLN A 66 -11.17 -28.92 -11.56
CA GLN A 66 -12.22 -28.69 -10.56
C GLN A 66 -13.10 -27.47 -10.90
N LEU A 67 -12.53 -26.41 -11.48
CA LEU A 67 -13.31 -25.26 -11.96
C LEU A 67 -14.36 -25.65 -13.01
N ARG A 68 -14.08 -26.64 -13.87
CA ARG A 68 -15.04 -27.08 -14.90
C ARG A 68 -16.27 -27.72 -14.26
N GLU A 69 -16.08 -28.45 -13.17
CA GLU A 69 -17.11 -29.12 -12.37
C GLU A 69 -18.00 -28.13 -11.61
N ILE A 70 -17.53 -26.90 -11.38
CA ILE A 70 -18.37 -25.86 -10.78
C ILE A 70 -19.34 -25.32 -11.82
N GLU A 71 -20.57 -25.82 -11.76
CA GLU A 71 -21.72 -25.29 -12.52
C GLU A 71 -21.92 -23.80 -12.22
N ASP A 72 -22.23 -23.03 -13.27
CA ASP A 72 -22.49 -21.59 -13.18
C ASP A 72 -21.35 -20.73 -12.60
N ALA A 73 -20.12 -21.23 -12.64
CA ALA A 73 -18.95 -20.43 -12.27
C ALA A 73 -18.63 -19.33 -13.28
N ILE A 74 -18.25 -18.16 -12.76
CA ILE A 74 -17.52 -17.12 -13.48
C ILE A 74 -16.18 -16.88 -12.78
N VAL A 75 -15.17 -16.50 -13.56
CA VAL A 75 -13.84 -16.18 -13.03
C VAL A 75 -13.64 -14.68 -13.05
N VAL A 76 -13.27 -14.11 -11.90
CA VAL A 76 -12.94 -12.69 -11.77
C VAL A 76 -11.44 -12.54 -11.61
N VAL A 77 -10.85 -11.66 -12.40
CA VAL A 77 -9.40 -11.47 -12.48
C VAL A 77 -9.03 -10.02 -12.21
N SER A 78 -7.84 -9.80 -11.64
CA SER A 78 -7.29 -8.46 -11.45
C SER A 78 -7.00 -7.79 -12.80
N ARG A 79 -7.08 -6.45 -12.85
CA ARG A 79 -6.70 -5.65 -14.02
C ARG A 79 -5.21 -5.75 -14.36
N LEU A 80 -4.37 -6.18 -13.41
CA LEU A 80 -2.95 -6.42 -13.64
C LEU A 80 -2.70 -7.69 -14.46
N VAL A 81 -3.69 -8.58 -14.57
CA VAL A 81 -3.58 -9.81 -15.35
C VAL A 81 -4.36 -9.67 -16.65
N LYS A 82 -3.74 -10.01 -17.77
CA LYS A 82 -4.38 -9.96 -19.10
C LYS A 82 -5.46 -11.03 -19.20
N LYS A 83 -6.72 -10.59 -19.16
CA LYS A 83 -7.91 -11.46 -19.25
C LYS A 83 -7.88 -12.43 -20.44
N GLN A 84 -7.39 -11.99 -21.61
CA GLN A 84 -7.33 -12.82 -22.81
C GLN A 84 -6.42 -14.03 -22.64
N SER A 85 -5.28 -13.88 -21.95
CA SER A 85 -4.35 -14.99 -21.70
C SER A 85 -5.01 -16.08 -20.86
N ILE A 86 -5.79 -15.67 -19.84
CA ILE A 86 -6.49 -16.62 -18.97
C ILE A 86 -7.64 -17.29 -19.72
N GLN A 87 -8.43 -16.52 -20.47
CA GLN A 87 -9.59 -17.00 -21.23
C GLN A 87 -9.25 -18.10 -22.25
N GLN A 88 -8.03 -18.12 -22.77
CA GLN A 88 -7.57 -19.17 -23.69
C GLN A 88 -7.44 -20.54 -23.02
N TRP A 89 -7.15 -20.56 -21.72
CA TRP A 89 -6.87 -21.80 -20.98
C TRP A 89 -8.06 -22.25 -20.15
N ILE A 90 -8.93 -21.32 -19.75
CA ILE A 90 -10.12 -21.62 -18.97
C ILE A 90 -11.38 -21.60 -19.85
N GLN A 91 -12.10 -22.72 -19.88
CA GLN A 91 -13.38 -22.86 -20.60
C GLN A 91 -14.55 -22.25 -19.81
N LYS A 92 -14.33 -21.09 -19.19
CA LYS A 92 -15.32 -20.33 -18.39
C LYS A 92 -15.20 -18.85 -18.74
N ASN A 93 -16.26 -18.09 -18.52
CA ASN A 93 -16.22 -16.65 -18.77
C ASN A 93 -15.32 -15.96 -17.73
N VAL A 94 -14.38 -15.16 -18.23
CA VAL A 94 -13.49 -14.34 -17.41
C VAL A 94 -13.92 -12.89 -17.46
N PHE A 95 -13.91 -12.22 -16.31
CA PHE A 95 -14.31 -10.82 -16.16
C PHE A 95 -13.32 -10.06 -15.28
N TYR A 96 -13.14 -8.78 -15.57
CA TYR A 96 -12.73 -7.82 -14.56
C TYR A 96 -13.92 -7.49 -13.65
N LYS A 97 -13.64 -7.03 -12.43
CA LYS A 97 -14.70 -6.73 -11.46
C LYS A 97 -15.74 -5.73 -11.99
N GLU A 98 -15.33 -4.72 -12.75
CA GLU A 98 -16.25 -3.68 -13.22
C GLU A 98 -17.25 -4.21 -14.26
N GLU A 99 -16.95 -5.34 -14.91
CA GLU A 99 -17.85 -5.98 -15.88
C GLU A 99 -18.97 -6.79 -15.20
N ILE A 100 -18.86 -7.05 -13.90
CA ILE A 100 -19.84 -7.84 -13.13
C ILE A 100 -20.62 -7.01 -12.11
N LEU A 101 -20.21 -5.77 -11.87
CA LEU A 101 -20.85 -4.85 -10.93
C LEU A 101 -21.98 -4.05 -11.59
N ASP A 102 -23.00 -3.74 -10.81
CA ASP A 102 -24.03 -2.76 -11.17
C ASP A 102 -24.46 -1.98 -9.91
N ILE A 103 -25.18 -0.87 -10.10
CA ILE A 103 -25.83 -0.15 -9.01
C ILE A 103 -26.75 -1.11 -8.25
N ASN A 104 -26.73 -1.01 -6.93
CA ASN A 104 -27.54 -1.83 -6.05
C ASN A 104 -29.03 -1.69 -6.41
N GLU A 105 -29.66 -2.80 -6.84
CA GLU A 105 -31.04 -2.79 -7.35
C GLU A 105 -32.06 -2.34 -6.31
N GLU A 106 -31.76 -2.48 -5.02
CA GLU A 106 -32.63 -2.04 -3.92
C GLU A 106 -32.87 -0.52 -3.96
N LEU A 107 -32.03 0.25 -4.62
CA LEU A 107 -32.21 1.70 -4.80
C LEU A 107 -33.41 2.06 -5.69
N LYS A 108 -33.91 1.14 -6.52
CA LYS A 108 -35.08 1.38 -7.39
C LYS A 108 -36.37 1.57 -6.58
N ASP A 109 -36.44 0.98 -5.39
CA ASP A 109 -37.61 1.00 -4.52
C ASP A 109 -37.48 2.04 -3.39
N LYS A 110 -36.53 2.99 -3.53
CA LYS A 110 -36.17 3.93 -2.48
C LYS A 110 -36.27 5.37 -2.96
N LYS A 111 -36.55 6.27 -2.02
CA LYS A 111 -36.39 7.70 -2.23
C LYS A 111 -34.93 8.10 -2.07
N ILE A 112 -34.27 8.43 -3.18
CA ILE A 112 -32.81 8.63 -3.21
C ILE A 112 -32.41 10.07 -2.97
N TYR A 113 -31.47 10.27 -2.05
CA TYR A 113 -30.73 11.51 -1.84
C TYR A 113 -29.25 11.30 -2.14
N ILE A 114 -28.62 12.21 -2.88
CA ILE A 114 -27.16 12.21 -3.05
C ILE A 114 -26.56 13.21 -2.06
N TYR A 115 -25.63 12.76 -1.23
CA TYR A 115 -24.87 13.63 -0.31
C TYR A 115 -23.53 13.99 -0.94
N GLY A 116 -23.40 15.24 -1.39
CA GLY A 116 -22.22 15.79 -2.06
C GLY A 116 -22.53 16.20 -3.49
N ILE A 117 -22.23 17.47 -3.83
CA ILE A 117 -22.52 18.08 -5.15
C ILE A 117 -21.24 18.36 -5.98
N GLY A 118 -20.13 17.70 -5.62
CA GLY A 118 -18.87 17.76 -6.38
C GLY A 118 -18.87 16.80 -7.59
N ARG A 119 -17.71 16.65 -8.23
CA ARG A 119 -17.50 15.76 -9.38
C ARG A 119 -18.00 14.32 -9.13
N LYS A 120 -17.78 13.80 -7.93
CA LYS A 120 -18.26 12.44 -7.58
C LYS A 120 -19.78 12.37 -7.51
N GLY A 121 -20.44 13.43 -7.00
CA GLY A 121 -21.89 13.56 -7.00
C GLY A 121 -22.46 13.54 -8.42
N GLU A 122 -21.82 14.26 -9.35
CA GLU A 122 -22.20 14.30 -10.77
C GLU A 122 -22.16 12.91 -11.39
N ILE A 123 -21.05 12.19 -11.20
CA ILE A 123 -20.90 10.80 -11.68
C ILE A 123 -22.01 9.89 -11.13
N VAL A 124 -22.35 10.00 -9.84
CA VAL A 124 -23.46 9.23 -9.24
C VAL A 124 -24.79 9.60 -9.89
N PHE A 125 -25.06 10.90 -10.03
CA PHE A 125 -26.32 11.40 -10.58
C PHE A 125 -26.54 10.89 -12.01
N ASP A 126 -25.52 11.00 -12.86
CA ASP A 126 -25.57 10.52 -14.24
C ASP A 126 -25.74 9.00 -14.30
N THR A 127 -25.00 8.25 -13.48
CA THR A 127 -25.13 6.78 -13.40
C THR A 127 -26.55 6.36 -13.00
N LEU A 128 -27.15 7.01 -12.00
CA LEU A 128 -28.53 6.71 -11.58
C LEU A 128 -29.54 7.05 -12.67
N LYS A 129 -29.37 8.19 -13.35
CA LYS A 129 -30.21 8.63 -14.46
C LYS A 129 -30.17 7.65 -15.63
N GLU A 130 -28.98 7.18 -16.02
CA GLU A 130 -28.80 6.16 -17.06
C GLU A 130 -29.49 4.84 -16.70
N LYS A 131 -29.57 4.51 -15.41
CA LYS A 131 -30.26 3.33 -14.87
C LYS A 131 -31.75 3.54 -14.63
N GLY A 132 -32.29 4.72 -14.94
CA GLY A 132 -33.69 5.07 -14.73
C GLY A 132 -34.09 5.17 -13.26
N ILE A 133 -33.14 5.43 -12.35
CA ILE A 133 -33.38 5.61 -10.92
C ILE A 133 -33.55 7.10 -10.64
N GLU A 134 -34.72 7.48 -10.11
CA GLU A 134 -35.00 8.89 -9.82
C GLU A 134 -34.31 9.37 -8.54
N VAL A 135 -33.52 10.44 -8.66
CA VAL A 135 -32.95 11.17 -7.51
C VAL A 135 -33.97 12.19 -7.02
N ALA A 136 -34.40 12.08 -5.76
CA ALA A 136 -35.39 13.00 -5.18
C ALA A 136 -34.81 14.40 -4.95
N SER A 137 -33.62 14.48 -4.35
CA SER A 137 -32.90 15.73 -4.08
C SER A 137 -31.41 15.45 -3.82
N VAL A 138 -30.62 16.51 -3.70
CA VAL A 138 -29.23 16.41 -3.24
C VAL A 138 -29.07 17.14 -1.92
N CYS A 139 -28.11 16.74 -1.10
CA CYS A 139 -27.85 17.37 0.19
C CYS A 139 -26.37 17.65 0.42
N VAL A 140 -26.12 18.63 1.28
CA VAL A 140 -24.79 19.08 1.71
C VAL A 140 -24.78 19.32 3.22
N SER A 141 -23.61 19.30 3.85
CA SER A 141 -23.46 19.56 5.29
C SER A 141 -23.94 20.96 5.67
N LYS A 142 -23.63 21.95 4.83
CA LYS A 142 -24.00 23.35 5.00
C LYS A 142 -24.48 23.92 3.66
N PRO A 143 -25.73 24.38 3.54
CA PRO A 143 -26.21 25.02 2.32
C PRO A 143 -25.35 26.23 1.94
N GLY A 144 -24.94 26.29 0.68
CA GLY A 144 -24.29 27.47 0.09
C GLY A 144 -25.30 28.34 -0.65
N ARG A 145 -24.81 29.12 -1.64
CA ARG A 145 -25.65 29.92 -2.54
C ARG A 145 -26.33 29.11 -3.66
N ILE A 146 -25.99 27.83 -3.79
CA ILE A 146 -26.51 26.95 -4.84
C ILE A 146 -27.81 26.32 -4.34
N GLU A 147 -28.95 26.77 -4.89
CA GLU A 147 -30.28 26.24 -4.52
C GLU A 147 -30.69 25.01 -5.32
N LYS A 148 -30.16 24.88 -6.55
CA LYS A 148 -30.40 23.76 -7.46
C LYS A 148 -29.10 23.25 -8.06
N TRP A 149 -28.96 21.94 -8.18
CA TRP A 149 -27.82 21.26 -8.78
C TRP A 149 -28.33 20.06 -9.59
N CYS A 150 -27.91 19.95 -10.86
CA CYS A 150 -28.49 19.02 -11.85
C CYS A 150 -30.03 19.02 -11.91
N GLY A 151 -30.63 20.22 -11.76
CA GLY A 151 -32.09 20.40 -11.72
C GLY A 151 -32.78 19.94 -10.43
N LYS A 152 -32.05 19.34 -9.48
CA LYS A 152 -32.57 18.91 -8.18
C LYS A 152 -32.32 19.96 -7.11
N LYS A 153 -33.22 20.05 -6.13
CA LYS A 153 -33.08 20.98 -5.00
C LYS A 153 -31.88 20.57 -4.13
N VAL A 154 -31.07 21.56 -3.75
CA VAL A 154 -29.99 21.38 -2.77
C VAL A 154 -30.57 21.61 -1.38
N LEU A 155 -30.43 20.60 -0.53
CA LEU A 155 -30.92 20.58 0.84
C LEU A 155 -29.75 20.60 1.84
N SER A 156 -30.00 21.12 3.03
CA SER A 156 -29.21 20.74 4.20
C SER A 156 -29.45 19.26 4.51
N VAL A 157 -28.46 18.55 5.05
CA VAL A 157 -28.65 17.18 5.55
C VAL A 157 -29.78 17.10 6.61
N THR A 158 -30.07 18.19 7.31
CA THR A 158 -31.18 18.28 8.28
C THR A 158 -32.57 18.35 7.65
N GLN A 159 -32.65 18.57 6.34
CA GLN A 159 -33.91 18.72 5.60
C GLN A 159 -34.32 17.47 4.83
N ILE A 160 -33.51 16.41 4.84
CA ILE A 160 -33.88 15.14 4.17
C ILE A 160 -34.88 14.35 5.00
N GLU A 161 -35.74 13.59 4.33
CA GLU A 161 -36.74 12.75 5.01
C GLU A 161 -36.08 11.52 5.64
N GLN A 162 -36.46 11.22 6.87
CA GLN A 162 -35.85 10.17 7.70
C GLN A 162 -36.73 8.92 7.82
N GLU A 163 -37.24 8.46 6.68
CA GLU A 163 -38.08 7.25 6.59
C GLU A 163 -37.24 6.04 6.16
N ASN A 164 -37.68 4.82 6.52
CA ASN A 164 -37.01 3.57 6.11
C ASN A 164 -37.04 3.33 4.58
N SER A 165 -37.93 4.03 3.88
CA SER A 165 -38.05 4.08 2.41
C SER A 165 -37.00 5.02 1.77
N SER A 166 -36.29 5.83 2.56
CA SER A 166 -35.26 6.75 2.08
C SER A 166 -33.87 6.12 2.10
N ALA A 167 -33.08 6.46 1.08
CA ALA A 167 -31.68 6.09 0.97
C ALA A 167 -30.82 7.33 0.68
N VAL A 168 -29.64 7.37 1.28
CA VAL A 168 -28.65 8.42 1.06
C VAL A 168 -27.39 7.79 0.47
N ILE A 169 -26.97 8.27 -0.69
CA ILE A 169 -25.71 7.87 -1.34
C ILE A 169 -24.65 8.90 -0.98
N LEU A 170 -23.57 8.46 -0.31
CA LEU A 170 -22.48 9.32 0.10
C LEU A 170 -21.49 9.46 -1.06
N ALA A 171 -21.58 10.57 -1.80
CA ALA A 171 -20.86 10.78 -3.03
C ALA A 171 -19.48 11.41 -2.81
N THR A 172 -18.59 10.63 -2.21
CA THR A 172 -17.19 11.00 -2.02
C THR A 172 -16.28 9.76 -2.06
N ASP A 173 -15.07 9.94 -2.56
CA ASP A 173 -13.95 9.00 -2.46
C ASP A 173 -12.87 9.49 -1.47
N ILE A 174 -13.07 10.66 -0.87
CA ILE A 174 -12.20 11.20 0.17
C ILE A 174 -12.64 10.64 1.52
N GLU A 175 -11.75 9.89 2.17
CA GLU A 175 -12.06 9.18 3.42
C GLU A 175 -12.48 10.11 4.56
N HIS A 176 -11.80 11.25 4.72
CA HIS A 176 -12.18 12.25 5.73
C HIS A 176 -13.60 12.78 5.52
N SER A 177 -13.97 13.10 4.27
CA SER A 177 -15.32 13.53 3.93
C SER A 177 -16.36 12.43 4.16
N LEU A 178 -16.02 11.17 3.85
CA LEU A 178 -16.91 10.03 4.10
C LEU A 178 -17.22 9.90 5.60
N LYS A 179 -16.20 10.00 6.46
CA LYS A 179 -16.35 9.97 7.91
C LYS A 179 -17.25 11.10 8.41
N GLU A 180 -17.02 12.33 7.94
CA GLU A 180 -17.84 13.50 8.32
C GLU A 180 -19.31 13.29 7.92
N MET A 181 -19.56 12.83 6.69
CA MET A 181 -20.91 12.55 6.19
C MET A 181 -21.61 11.45 7.01
N LEU A 182 -20.88 10.38 7.37
CA LEU A 182 -21.41 9.30 8.18
C LEU A 182 -21.76 9.76 9.61
N GLU A 183 -20.91 10.59 10.23
CA GLU A 183 -21.19 11.14 11.56
C GLU A 183 -22.43 12.04 11.55
N GLN A 184 -22.62 12.87 10.51
CA GLN A 184 -23.82 13.71 10.37
C GLN A 184 -25.10 12.88 10.20
N LEU A 185 -25.00 11.70 9.57
CA LEU A 185 -26.11 10.78 9.37
C LEU A 185 -26.26 9.72 10.47
N LYS A 186 -25.45 9.76 11.52
CA LYS A 186 -25.39 8.70 12.55
C LYS A 186 -26.75 8.39 13.18
N ASN A 187 -27.54 9.43 13.46
CA ASN A 187 -28.85 9.31 14.11
C ASN A 187 -30.03 9.18 13.11
N TYR A 188 -29.75 9.17 11.81
CA TYR A 188 -30.78 9.17 10.78
C TYR A 188 -31.20 7.74 10.46
N LYS A 189 -32.52 7.51 10.43
CA LYS A 189 -33.14 6.22 10.07
C LYS A 189 -33.24 6.06 8.55
N VAL A 190 -32.10 6.19 7.88
CA VAL A 190 -31.97 6.03 6.42
C VAL A 190 -30.98 4.92 6.09
N GLU A 191 -31.14 4.31 4.92
CA GLU A 191 -30.12 3.45 4.36
C GLU A 191 -28.98 4.30 3.80
N LYS A 192 -27.73 3.93 4.12
CA LYS A 192 -26.54 4.70 3.74
C LYS A 192 -25.75 3.89 2.73
N TYR A 193 -25.62 4.38 1.50
CA TYR A 193 -24.91 3.71 0.42
C TYR A 193 -23.55 4.36 0.22
N ILE A 194 -22.49 3.55 0.29
CA ILE A 194 -21.10 4.00 0.15
C ILE A 194 -20.43 3.29 -1.02
N PHE A 195 -19.43 3.93 -1.62
CA PHE A 195 -18.62 3.34 -2.68
C PHE A 195 -17.72 2.23 -2.16
N TYR A 196 -17.02 2.54 -1.07
CA TYR A 196 -15.99 1.71 -0.47
C TYR A 196 -16.18 1.74 1.04
N ALA A 197 -16.39 0.56 1.63
CA ALA A 197 -16.33 0.37 3.08
C ALA A 197 -14.87 0.33 3.56
N MET A 198 -13.98 -0.21 2.73
CA MET A 198 -12.54 -0.20 2.90
C MET A 198 -11.93 0.56 1.72
N HIS A 199 -11.19 1.64 2.01
CA HIS A 199 -10.59 2.48 0.97
C HIS A 199 -9.72 1.64 0.03
N ARG A 200 -9.68 2.01 -1.26
CA ARG A 200 -9.01 1.22 -2.30
C ARG A 200 -7.52 1.05 -1.99
N GLY A 201 -6.88 2.09 -1.46
CA GLY A 201 -5.50 2.05 -0.99
C GLY A 201 -5.30 1.01 0.11
N SER A 202 -6.20 0.98 1.11
CA SER A 202 -6.18 -0.01 2.19
C SER A 202 -6.37 -1.43 1.67
N CYS A 203 -7.25 -1.67 0.69
CA CYS A 203 -7.39 -2.99 0.07
C CYS A 203 -6.09 -3.46 -0.61
N SER A 204 -5.32 -2.55 -1.23
CA SER A 204 -4.09 -2.87 -1.95
C SER A 204 -2.84 -2.92 -1.09
N GLN A 205 -2.78 -2.16 0.00
CA GLN A 205 -1.58 -1.99 0.82
C GLN A 205 -1.66 -2.69 2.17
N SER A 206 -2.86 -3.05 2.63
CA SER A 206 -3.01 -3.82 3.87
C SER A 206 -2.90 -5.32 3.62
N ASN A 207 -2.48 -6.04 4.67
CA ASN A 207 -2.47 -7.49 4.73
C ASN A 207 -3.71 -8.03 5.47
N PHE A 208 -4.84 -7.32 5.45
CA PHE A 208 -5.99 -7.60 6.32
C PHE A 208 -6.48 -9.05 6.24
N PHE A 209 -6.80 -9.53 5.03
CA PHE A 209 -7.29 -10.90 4.88
C PHE A 209 -6.17 -11.94 4.88
N GLN A 210 -4.94 -11.56 4.56
CA GLN A 210 -3.77 -12.42 4.66
C GLN A 210 -3.49 -12.77 6.13
N VAL A 211 -3.51 -11.78 7.03
CA VAL A 211 -3.35 -11.99 8.47
C VAL A 211 -4.50 -12.83 9.03
N ILE A 212 -5.74 -12.56 8.63
CA ILE A 212 -6.88 -13.44 8.98
C ILE A 212 -6.64 -14.87 8.49
N ASN A 213 -6.16 -15.06 7.26
CA ASN A 213 -5.88 -16.38 6.73
C ASN A 213 -4.78 -17.10 7.55
N ILE A 214 -3.73 -16.40 7.94
CA ILE A 214 -2.68 -16.93 8.82
C ILE A 214 -3.29 -17.37 10.16
N ALA A 215 -4.16 -16.56 10.75
CA ALA A 215 -4.85 -16.90 11.99
C ALA A 215 -5.68 -18.18 11.84
N LEU A 216 -6.43 -18.32 10.75
CA LEU A 216 -7.24 -19.52 10.45
C LEU A 216 -6.36 -20.77 10.28
N LEU A 217 -5.29 -20.68 9.48
CA LEU A 217 -4.37 -21.80 9.22
C LEU A 217 -3.62 -22.24 10.48
N ARG A 218 -3.34 -21.30 11.39
CA ARG A 218 -2.68 -21.56 12.69
C ARG A 218 -3.67 -21.85 13.82
N HIS A 219 -4.97 -21.95 13.53
CA HIS A 219 -6.03 -22.14 14.52
C HIS A 219 -6.02 -21.12 15.66
N LYS A 220 -5.60 -19.88 15.37
CA LYS A 220 -5.61 -18.79 16.35
C LYS A 220 -7.02 -18.27 16.55
N LYS A 221 -7.29 -17.82 17.77
CA LYS A 221 -8.50 -17.09 18.14
C LYS A 221 -8.50 -15.74 17.45
N ILE A 222 -9.63 -15.33 16.89
CA ILE A 222 -9.78 -14.00 16.28
C ILE A 222 -10.55 -13.10 17.23
N TRP A 223 -9.90 -12.03 17.68
CA TRP A 223 -10.49 -10.99 18.52
C TRP A 223 -10.72 -9.74 17.69
N LEU A 224 -11.86 -9.09 17.89
CA LEU A 224 -12.28 -7.93 17.11
C LEU A 224 -12.22 -6.67 17.96
N TYR A 225 -11.31 -5.76 17.62
CA TYR A 225 -11.33 -4.40 18.15
C TYR A 225 -12.32 -3.57 17.34
N SER A 226 -13.37 -3.04 17.99
CA SER A 226 -14.36 -2.18 17.31
C SER A 226 -15.09 -1.24 18.29
N ARG A 227 -15.82 -0.27 17.76
CA ARG A 227 -16.65 0.67 18.54
C ARG A 227 -18.15 0.33 18.52
N ASP A 228 -18.50 -0.90 18.12
CA ASP A 228 -19.88 -1.38 17.96
C ASP A 228 -20.78 -0.45 17.13
N ASP A 229 -20.22 0.20 16.10
CA ASP A 229 -20.92 1.11 15.21
C ASP A 229 -21.47 0.41 13.95
N GLU A 230 -22.13 1.17 13.05
CA GLU A 230 -22.67 0.61 11.81
C GLU A 230 -21.59 -0.03 10.93
N TYR A 231 -20.33 0.45 11.02
CA TYR A 231 -19.20 -0.09 10.26
C TYR A 231 -18.74 -1.43 10.83
N ALA A 232 -18.60 -1.55 12.16
CA ALA A 232 -18.31 -2.81 12.82
C ALA A 232 -19.34 -3.89 12.46
N LEU A 233 -20.62 -3.56 12.55
CA LEU A 233 -21.72 -4.48 12.18
C LEU A 233 -21.68 -4.87 10.69
N TYR A 234 -21.26 -3.96 9.81
CA TYR A 234 -21.08 -4.26 8.39
C TYR A 234 -19.95 -5.27 8.19
N MET A 235 -18.78 -5.03 8.79
CA MET A 235 -17.62 -5.90 8.68
C MET A 235 -17.84 -7.28 9.31
N GLU A 236 -18.53 -7.35 10.44
CA GLU A 236 -18.91 -8.63 11.05
C GLU A 236 -19.77 -9.49 10.12
N LYS A 237 -20.71 -8.88 9.37
CA LYS A 237 -21.50 -9.61 8.36
C LYS A 237 -20.61 -10.14 7.23
N VAL A 238 -19.61 -9.37 6.80
CA VAL A 238 -18.64 -9.81 5.81
C VAL A 238 -17.83 -10.99 6.36
N LEU A 239 -17.21 -10.86 7.53
CA LEU A 239 -16.41 -11.92 8.16
C LEU A 239 -17.23 -13.21 8.36
N LYS A 240 -18.46 -13.09 8.87
CA LYS A 240 -19.38 -14.21 9.06
C LYS A 240 -19.72 -14.94 7.75
N ARG A 241 -19.87 -14.22 6.62
CA ARG A 241 -20.11 -14.84 5.30
C ARG A 241 -18.97 -15.78 4.90
N TYR A 242 -17.74 -15.47 5.33
CA TYR A 242 -16.56 -16.29 5.10
C TYR A 242 -16.29 -17.30 6.21
N GLY A 243 -17.24 -17.50 7.14
CA GLY A 243 -17.10 -18.46 8.23
C GLY A 243 -15.99 -18.09 9.22
N ILE A 244 -15.61 -16.81 9.27
CA ILE A 244 -14.61 -16.31 10.22
C ILE A 244 -15.32 -16.07 11.55
N ASN A 245 -14.99 -16.89 12.56
CA ASN A 245 -15.57 -16.81 13.88
C ASN A 245 -14.84 -15.76 14.73
N ILE A 246 -15.58 -14.82 15.32
CA ILE A 246 -15.04 -13.81 16.25
C ILE A 246 -15.28 -14.34 17.66
N GLU A 247 -14.21 -14.64 18.39
CA GLU A 247 -14.32 -15.21 19.74
C GLU A 247 -14.55 -14.16 20.81
N CYS A 248 -14.00 -12.96 20.63
CA CYS A 248 -14.07 -11.87 21.59
C CYS A 248 -14.18 -10.53 20.85
N LYS A 249 -14.92 -9.60 21.45
CA LYS A 249 -14.95 -8.19 21.02
C LYS A 249 -14.34 -7.32 22.09
N ILE A 250 -13.41 -6.46 21.68
CA ILE A 250 -12.72 -5.50 22.52
C ILE A 250 -12.90 -4.07 21.97
N CYS A 251 -12.71 -3.08 22.83
CA CYS A 251 -12.82 -1.65 22.56
C CYS A 251 -11.86 -0.85 23.48
N ASP A 252 -11.83 0.47 23.34
CA ASP A 252 -10.91 1.39 24.05
C ASP A 252 -10.66 1.04 25.54
N ARG A 253 -11.69 0.66 26.28
CA ARG A 253 -11.59 0.45 27.75
C ARG A 253 -10.99 -0.90 28.14
N ASN A 254 -11.04 -1.90 27.27
CA ASN A 254 -10.66 -3.27 27.61
C ASN A 254 -9.54 -3.82 26.69
N ILE A 255 -9.00 -3.01 25.78
CA ILE A 255 -7.84 -3.42 24.96
C ILE A 255 -6.66 -3.87 25.82
N TYR A 256 -6.43 -3.24 26.97
CA TYR A 256 -5.37 -3.62 27.92
C TYR A 256 -5.57 -5.00 28.57
N ASN A 257 -6.76 -5.60 28.46
CA ASN A 257 -6.95 -6.99 28.91
C ASN A 257 -6.12 -7.97 28.08
N LEU A 258 -5.73 -7.59 26.84
CA LEU A 258 -4.83 -8.38 26.02
C LEU A 258 -3.48 -8.61 26.71
N TYR A 259 -3.02 -7.71 27.60
CA TYR A 259 -1.76 -7.90 28.33
C TYR A 259 -1.68 -9.23 29.12
N TYR A 260 -2.84 -9.81 29.49
CA TYR A 260 -2.92 -11.09 30.20
C TYR A 260 -3.08 -12.30 29.28
N GLU A 261 -3.15 -12.08 27.97
CA GLU A 261 -3.37 -13.09 26.97
C GLU A 261 -2.07 -13.43 26.22
N ASP A 262 -2.07 -14.59 25.58
CA ASP A 262 -0.94 -15.07 24.78
C ASP A 262 -1.09 -14.66 23.31
N SER A 263 -0.20 -13.80 22.83
CA SER A 263 -0.18 -13.30 21.45
C SER A 263 0.10 -14.41 20.42
N GLU A 264 0.68 -15.55 20.84
CA GLU A 264 0.85 -16.71 19.96
C GLU A 264 -0.49 -17.36 19.60
N ASN A 265 -1.48 -17.27 20.49
CA ASN A 265 -2.78 -17.92 20.35
C ASN A 265 -3.90 -17.00 19.84
N ILE A 266 -3.65 -15.68 19.82
CA ILE A 266 -4.66 -14.67 19.45
C ILE A 266 -4.20 -13.88 18.23
N ASN A 267 -5.18 -13.47 17.42
CA ASN A 267 -5.03 -12.51 16.36
C ASN A 267 -6.06 -11.39 16.52
N VAL A 268 -5.61 -10.14 16.50
CA VAL A 268 -6.46 -8.96 16.72
C VAL A 268 -6.79 -8.29 15.40
N ILE A 269 -8.08 -8.12 15.12
CA ILE A 269 -8.57 -7.45 13.91
C ILE A 269 -9.14 -6.10 14.32
N ILE A 270 -8.56 -5.02 13.80
CA ILE A 270 -8.87 -3.63 14.15
C ILE A 270 -9.86 -3.06 13.11
N LEU A 271 -11.11 -2.88 13.53
CA LEU A 271 -12.15 -2.21 12.75
C LEU A 271 -12.26 -0.74 13.18
N GLU A 272 -11.21 0.03 12.93
CA GLU A 272 -11.19 1.47 13.15
C GLU A 272 -10.90 2.14 11.82
N ASN A 273 -11.86 2.91 11.33
CA ASN A 273 -11.71 3.63 10.07
C ASN A 273 -10.89 4.91 10.26
N ASN A 274 -10.79 5.47 11.45
CA ASN A 274 -9.93 6.61 11.72
C ASN A 274 -8.47 6.16 11.83
N GLU A 275 -7.66 6.48 10.83
CA GLU A 275 -6.24 6.08 10.77
C GLU A 275 -5.47 6.44 12.05
N ILE A 276 -5.59 7.68 12.56
CA ILE A 276 -4.89 8.12 13.79
C ILE A 276 -5.28 7.24 15.00
N LYS A 277 -6.56 6.87 15.11
CA LYS A 277 -7.01 5.97 16.19
C LYS A 277 -6.55 4.54 15.96
N ALA A 278 -6.58 4.06 14.73
CA ALA A 278 -6.09 2.73 14.38
C ALA A 278 -4.59 2.61 14.70
N GLU A 279 -3.80 3.65 14.41
CA GLU A 279 -2.39 3.74 14.78
C GLU A 279 -2.20 3.66 16.29
N ARG A 280 -2.96 4.43 17.08
CA ARG A 280 -2.90 4.35 18.55
C ARG A 280 -3.20 2.95 19.08
N VAL A 281 -4.16 2.26 18.47
CA VAL A 281 -4.46 0.87 18.81
C VAL A 281 -3.27 -0.04 18.48
N CYS A 282 -2.65 0.16 17.32
CA CYS A 282 -1.42 -0.55 16.98
C CYS A 282 -0.28 -0.24 17.98
N ASP A 283 -0.11 1.02 18.41
CA ASP A 283 0.93 1.40 19.39
C ASP A 283 0.72 0.69 20.72
N ILE A 284 -0.54 0.59 21.17
CA ILE A 284 -0.90 -0.15 22.39
C ILE A 284 -0.56 -1.63 22.21
N LEU A 285 -0.93 -2.24 21.08
CA LEU A 285 -0.62 -3.65 20.79
C LEU A 285 0.89 -3.91 20.75
N ASP A 286 1.66 -3.07 20.04
CA ASP A 286 3.11 -3.15 19.96
C ASP A 286 3.76 -3.06 21.35
N SER A 287 3.27 -2.15 22.20
CA SER A 287 3.78 -1.99 23.57
C SER A 287 3.54 -3.20 24.48
N MET A 288 2.56 -4.04 24.13
CA MET A 288 2.25 -5.26 24.87
C MET A 288 2.93 -6.50 24.25
N GLY A 289 3.65 -6.37 23.13
CA GLY A 289 4.38 -7.48 22.49
C GLY A 289 3.65 -8.19 21.34
N TRP A 290 2.56 -7.61 20.84
CA TRP A 290 2.01 -7.98 19.53
C TRP A 290 2.87 -7.32 18.47
N SER A 291 3.05 -7.93 17.30
CA SER A 291 3.84 -7.31 16.23
C SER A 291 3.20 -7.52 14.86
N LEU A 292 3.50 -6.61 13.93
CA LEU A 292 3.19 -6.79 12.51
C LEU A 292 4.04 -7.90 11.91
N GLU A 293 5.30 -8.01 12.33
CA GLU A 293 6.27 -9.00 11.88
C GLU A 293 5.81 -10.44 12.14
N ASP A 294 5.10 -10.67 13.25
CA ASP A 294 4.53 -11.97 13.61
C ASP A 294 3.09 -12.15 13.11
N PHE A 295 2.55 -11.14 12.43
CA PHE A 295 1.16 -11.09 11.96
C PHE A 295 0.18 -11.35 13.11
N ASN A 296 0.38 -10.71 14.27
CA ASN A 296 -0.54 -10.85 15.41
C ASN A 296 -1.76 -9.94 15.30
N TYR A 297 -1.74 -8.95 14.43
CA TYR A 297 -2.88 -8.07 14.19
C TYR A 297 -2.93 -7.54 12.76
N ALA A 298 -4.11 -7.06 12.37
CA ALA A 298 -4.33 -6.30 11.14
C ALA A 298 -5.47 -5.30 11.30
N ALA A 299 -5.51 -4.27 10.46
CA ALA A 299 -6.55 -3.25 10.47
C ALA A 299 -7.26 -3.11 9.12
N THR A 300 -8.49 -2.59 9.15
CA THR A 300 -9.20 -2.17 7.92
C THR A 300 -8.57 -0.92 7.30
N SER A 301 -7.84 -0.14 8.10
CA SER A 301 -6.92 0.90 7.66
C SER A 301 -5.51 0.31 7.45
N ILE A 302 -4.63 1.08 6.83
CA ILE A 302 -3.25 0.68 6.60
C ILE A 302 -2.53 0.67 7.96
N CYS A 303 -2.09 -0.51 8.42
CA CYS A 303 -1.50 -0.68 9.76
C CYS A 303 0.03 -0.74 9.76
N ASN A 304 0.69 -0.90 8.61
CA ASN A 304 2.14 -0.85 8.45
C ASN A 304 2.71 0.59 8.46
N TRP A 305 1.85 1.60 8.30
CA TRP A 305 2.23 3.01 8.23
C TRP A 305 1.91 3.72 9.55
N LYS A 306 2.74 4.71 9.87
CA LYS A 306 2.45 5.73 10.87
C LYS A 306 1.64 6.84 10.23
N VAL A 307 0.71 7.44 10.97
CA VAL A 307 -0.21 8.42 10.38
C VAL A 307 0.43 9.80 10.36
N ALA A 308 0.11 10.54 9.31
CA ALA A 308 0.74 11.79 8.90
C ALA A 308 0.70 12.96 9.91
N ASP A 309 0.03 12.84 11.06
CA ASP A 309 0.10 13.89 12.11
C ASP A 309 1.56 14.17 12.54
N HIS A 310 2.46 13.20 12.36
CA HIS A 310 3.90 13.34 12.60
C HIS A 310 4.73 13.57 11.31
N ILE A 311 4.14 13.35 10.13
CA ILE A 311 4.83 13.37 8.83
C ILE A 311 4.12 14.39 7.95
N ILE A 312 4.66 15.60 7.91
CA ILE A 312 4.13 16.63 7.02
C ILE A 312 4.70 16.32 5.64
N GLU A 313 3.88 15.80 4.74
CA GLU A 313 4.25 15.74 3.32
C GLU A 313 3.95 17.08 2.66
N LYS A 314 4.88 17.56 1.84
CA LYS A 314 4.65 18.73 0.97
C LYS A 314 4.90 18.36 -0.48
N ARG A 315 4.19 19.05 -1.36
CA ARG A 315 4.43 18.93 -2.80
C ARG A 315 5.82 19.47 -3.12
N ASP A 316 6.64 18.60 -3.68
CA ASP A 316 7.91 18.91 -4.30
C ASP A 316 7.69 19.16 -5.80
N THR A 317 8.20 20.27 -6.32
CA THR A 317 7.95 20.66 -7.71
C THR A 317 8.75 19.83 -8.72
N LEU A 318 9.82 19.16 -8.29
CA LEU A 318 10.67 18.32 -9.14
C LEU A 318 10.28 16.85 -9.06
N ILE A 319 10.10 16.34 -7.84
CA ILE A 319 9.92 14.90 -7.56
C ILE A 319 8.56 14.56 -6.94
N GLY A 320 7.60 15.50 -6.95
CA GLY A 320 6.19 15.27 -6.63
C GLY A 320 5.85 15.51 -5.18
N ASN A 321 6.14 14.57 -4.29
CA ASN A 321 5.94 14.71 -2.85
C ASN A 321 7.26 14.46 -2.14
N SER A 322 7.44 15.10 -0.99
CA SER A 322 8.59 14.87 -0.12
C SER A 322 8.24 15.10 1.35
N ILE A 323 9.03 14.49 2.23
CA ILE A 323 8.87 14.60 3.69
C ILE A 323 9.36 15.99 4.12
N TYR A 324 8.56 16.70 4.90
CA TYR A 324 8.89 18.03 5.41
C TYR A 324 8.94 18.02 6.94
N LYS A 325 10.14 17.89 7.50
CA LYS A 325 10.35 17.91 8.96
C LYS A 325 10.89 19.26 9.43
N GLU A 326 11.87 19.80 8.73
CA GLU A 326 12.57 21.03 9.10
C GLU A 326 12.72 21.97 7.91
N GLU A 327 12.67 23.27 8.18
CA GLU A 327 12.79 24.31 7.15
C GLU A 327 14.20 24.37 6.53
N LYS A 328 15.24 24.03 7.30
CA LYS A 328 16.63 24.06 6.83
C LYS A 328 16.91 23.04 5.73
N TYR A 329 16.27 21.86 5.82
CA TYR A 329 16.47 20.75 4.88
C TYR A 329 15.11 20.20 4.43
N PRO A 330 14.35 20.95 3.60
CA PRO A 330 13.08 20.47 3.10
C PRO A 330 13.31 19.21 2.26
N GLY A 331 12.57 18.14 2.55
CA GLY A 331 12.72 16.86 1.87
C GLY A 331 13.63 15.86 2.57
N TYR A 332 14.20 16.20 3.74
CA TYR A 332 15.12 15.33 4.46
C TYR A 332 14.70 15.07 5.91
N VAL A 333 14.93 13.84 6.37
CA VAL A 333 15.08 13.50 7.78
C VAL A 333 16.57 13.51 8.11
N VAL A 334 17.00 14.40 9.01
CA VAL A 334 18.42 14.59 9.33
C VAL A 334 18.77 13.94 10.67
N TYR A 335 19.84 13.13 10.67
CA TYR A 335 20.43 12.55 11.89
C TYR A 335 21.77 13.19 12.18
N GLY A 336 22.07 13.39 13.45
CA GLY A 336 23.33 13.99 13.89
C GLY A 336 23.33 15.51 13.86
N ASN A 337 24.51 16.10 14.05
CA ASN A 337 24.70 17.54 14.10
C ASN A 337 25.73 17.95 13.04
N GLU A 338 25.27 18.65 12.00
CA GLU A 338 26.12 19.12 10.91
C GLU A 338 27.35 19.91 11.38
N LYS A 339 27.25 20.69 12.47
CA LYS A 339 28.37 21.50 12.97
C LYS A 339 29.55 20.67 13.45
N ASN A 340 29.27 19.46 13.96
CA ASN A 340 30.25 18.56 14.54
C ASN A 340 30.53 17.36 13.62
N ALA A 341 29.94 17.37 12.42
CA ALA A 341 29.99 16.23 11.53
C ALA A 341 31.36 16.09 10.88
N LYS A 342 32.02 14.95 11.11
CA LYS A 342 33.27 14.59 10.43
C LYS A 342 33.01 13.88 9.10
N VAL A 343 31.84 13.25 9.00
CA VAL A 343 31.38 12.50 7.83
C VAL A 343 29.96 12.94 7.50
N LYS A 344 29.73 13.31 6.25
CA LYS A 344 28.43 13.69 5.70
C LYS A 344 27.94 12.63 4.74
N ILE A 345 26.76 12.07 5.00
CA ILE A 345 26.17 11.01 4.19
C ILE A 345 24.81 11.47 3.68
N MET A 346 24.60 11.41 2.38
CA MET A 346 23.30 11.59 1.76
C MET A 346 22.70 10.22 1.44
N ILE A 347 21.45 9.99 1.83
CA ILE A 347 20.73 8.74 1.53
C ILE A 347 19.58 9.05 0.58
N LEU A 348 19.49 8.25 -0.48
CA LEU A 348 18.45 8.27 -1.50
C LEU A 348 17.80 6.89 -1.56
N GLY A 349 16.51 6.87 -1.90
CA GLY A 349 15.76 5.62 -2.07
C GLY A 349 14.25 5.81 -1.98
N GLY A 350 13.55 4.69 -2.06
CA GLY A 350 12.10 4.60 -1.90
C GLY A 350 11.63 4.50 -0.44
N SER A 351 10.40 4.00 -0.27
CA SER A 351 9.76 3.75 1.04
C SER A 351 10.55 2.79 1.94
N THR A 352 11.39 1.93 1.37
CA THR A 352 12.22 0.98 2.13
C THR A 352 13.41 1.64 2.83
N SER A 353 13.69 2.91 2.56
CA SER A 353 14.73 3.71 3.23
C SER A 353 14.17 4.95 3.94
N ALA A 354 12.92 5.33 3.64
CA ALA A 354 12.22 6.39 4.36
C ALA A 354 12.08 6.01 5.84
N ASP A 355 12.50 6.91 6.74
CA ASP A 355 12.30 6.72 8.17
C ASP A 355 11.03 7.41 8.65
N GLU A 356 10.53 6.99 9.82
CA GLU A 356 9.34 7.50 10.49
C GLU A 356 8.01 7.27 9.74
N VAL A 357 8.03 6.81 8.48
CA VAL A 357 6.82 6.46 7.71
C VAL A 357 6.24 5.11 8.11
N LEU A 358 7.10 4.12 8.29
CA LEU A 358 6.69 2.76 8.63
C LEU A 358 6.77 2.54 10.15
N ARG A 359 6.02 1.54 10.64
CA ARG A 359 6.05 1.17 12.06
C ARG A 359 7.37 0.48 12.45
N CYS A 360 7.91 -0.36 11.57
CA CYS A 360 9.21 -0.99 11.78
C CYS A 360 10.33 0.05 11.76
N SER A 361 11.38 -0.17 12.57
CA SER A 361 12.54 0.72 12.57
C SER A 361 13.29 0.64 11.25
N SER A 362 13.56 1.79 10.63
CA SER A 362 14.30 1.88 9.36
C SER A 362 15.77 1.47 9.52
N TRP A 363 16.34 0.85 8.48
CA TRP A 363 17.76 0.52 8.43
C TRP A 363 18.65 1.76 8.59
N VAL A 364 18.17 2.93 8.18
CA VAL A 364 18.90 4.19 8.32
C VAL A 364 19.16 4.52 9.79
N SER A 365 18.18 4.27 10.67
CA SER A 365 18.32 4.49 12.11
C SER A 365 19.36 3.57 12.75
N PHE A 366 19.37 2.29 12.37
CA PHE A 366 20.38 1.32 12.81
C PHE A 366 21.78 1.67 12.28
N PHE A 367 21.87 2.08 11.01
CA PHE A 367 23.13 2.47 10.38
C PHE A 367 23.73 3.70 11.07
N TYR A 368 22.92 4.71 11.37
CA TYR A 368 23.34 5.87 12.17
C TYR A 368 23.89 5.45 13.53
N LYS A 369 23.23 4.53 14.23
CA LYS A 369 23.71 3.99 15.50
C LYS A 369 25.07 3.29 15.37
N TYR A 370 25.25 2.44 14.35
CA TYR A 370 26.55 1.78 14.13
C TYR A 370 27.68 2.77 13.85
N LEU A 371 27.41 3.86 13.13
CA LEU A 371 28.39 4.93 12.91
C LEU A 371 28.72 5.70 14.20
N LEU A 372 27.74 5.91 15.09
CA LEU A 372 27.97 6.51 16.41
C LEU A 372 28.79 5.61 17.32
N ASP A 373 28.46 4.31 17.36
CA ASP A 373 29.16 3.30 18.16
C ASP A 373 30.63 3.15 17.69
N ALA A 374 30.91 3.45 16.41
CA ALA A 374 32.26 3.53 15.83
C ALA A 374 32.94 4.90 15.97
N GLU A 375 32.33 5.85 16.68
CA GLU A 375 32.86 7.20 16.96
C GLU A 375 33.11 8.07 15.70
N TYR A 376 32.38 7.84 14.61
CA TYR A 376 32.58 8.56 13.34
C TYR A 376 31.98 9.97 13.29
N SER A 377 31.19 10.38 14.29
CA SER A 377 30.50 11.67 14.35
C SER A 377 29.81 12.04 13.01
N PRO A 378 28.85 11.21 12.53
CA PRO A 378 28.23 11.42 11.23
C PRO A 378 27.11 12.49 11.28
N VAL A 379 26.81 13.08 10.12
CA VAL A 379 25.48 13.61 9.80
C VAL A 379 24.92 12.83 8.62
N ILE A 380 23.66 12.42 8.72
CA ILE A 380 22.95 11.73 7.64
C ILE A 380 21.79 12.60 7.18
N TYR A 381 21.76 12.91 5.89
CA TYR A 381 20.63 13.54 5.21
C TYR A 381 19.83 12.44 4.51
N ASN A 382 18.77 11.93 5.16
CA ASN A 382 17.90 10.91 4.56
C ASN A 382 16.83 11.56 3.69
N GLY A 383 17.06 11.57 2.39
CA GLY A 383 16.15 12.08 1.36
C GLY A 383 15.33 10.98 0.68
N ALA A 384 15.23 9.80 1.29
CA ALA A 384 14.39 8.73 0.78
C ALA A 384 12.89 9.05 0.95
N VAL A 385 12.09 8.76 -0.07
CA VAL A 385 10.67 9.09 -0.09
C VAL A 385 9.86 7.94 -0.69
N CYS A 386 8.64 7.73 -0.20
CA CYS A 386 7.78 6.68 -0.69
C CYS A 386 7.52 6.77 -2.20
N ALA A 387 7.47 5.61 -2.85
CA ALA A 387 7.29 5.44 -4.29
C ALA A 387 8.36 6.06 -5.21
N HIS A 388 9.40 6.71 -4.68
CA HIS A 388 10.53 7.17 -5.51
C HIS A 388 11.24 5.98 -6.16
N GLY A 389 11.53 6.11 -7.44
CA GLY A 389 12.45 5.23 -8.15
C GLY A 389 13.72 5.96 -8.56
N ILE A 390 14.59 5.24 -9.29
CA ILE A 390 15.92 5.74 -9.68
C ILE A 390 15.98 7.13 -10.34
N VAL A 391 14.92 7.55 -11.03
CA VAL A 391 14.86 8.87 -11.66
C VAL A 391 14.61 9.95 -10.62
N ASP A 392 13.64 9.72 -9.72
CA ASP A 392 13.33 10.63 -8.62
C ASP A 392 14.55 10.77 -7.71
N GLU A 393 15.22 9.65 -7.39
CA GLU A 393 16.47 9.59 -6.63
C GLU A 393 17.60 10.38 -7.31
N PHE A 394 17.81 10.20 -8.62
CA PHE A 394 18.81 10.96 -9.38
C PHE A 394 18.52 12.45 -9.41
N LEU A 395 17.26 12.85 -9.67
CA LEU A 395 16.84 14.25 -9.69
C LEU A 395 16.99 14.91 -8.32
N HIS A 396 16.66 14.19 -7.26
CA HIS A 396 16.87 14.63 -5.88
C HIS A 396 18.37 14.87 -5.61
N MET A 397 19.22 13.91 -6.03
CA MET A 397 20.68 14.01 -5.89
C MET A 397 21.25 15.25 -6.57
N ILE A 398 20.99 15.43 -7.87
CA ILE A 398 21.61 16.52 -8.64
C ILE A 398 21.17 17.91 -8.15
N ARG A 399 19.97 18.01 -7.57
CA ARG A 399 19.45 19.25 -6.99
C ARG A 399 20.22 19.63 -5.72
N ASP A 400 20.49 18.65 -4.85
CA ASP A 400 20.90 18.91 -3.47
C ASP A 400 22.34 18.53 -3.13
N ILE A 401 23.06 17.84 -4.02
CA ILE A 401 24.45 17.43 -3.78
C ILE A 401 25.39 18.62 -3.53
N GLU A 402 25.24 19.70 -4.29
CA GLU A 402 26.08 20.89 -4.16
C GLU A 402 25.88 21.65 -2.84
N PRO A 403 24.64 21.95 -2.38
CA PRO A 403 24.45 22.60 -1.09
C PRO A 403 24.78 21.69 0.10
N LEU A 404 24.56 20.37 0.02
CA LEU A 404 24.83 19.46 1.13
C LEU A 404 26.32 19.07 1.25
N LYS A 405 27.03 19.00 0.13
CA LYS A 405 28.44 18.55 0.02
C LYS A 405 28.69 17.25 0.79
N PRO A 406 27.96 16.16 0.49
CA PRO A 406 28.17 14.90 1.17
C PRO A 406 29.55 14.32 0.83
N ASP A 407 30.17 13.62 1.79
CA ASP A 407 31.34 12.79 1.53
C ASP A 407 30.92 11.50 0.82
N TYR A 408 29.73 10.99 1.17
CA TYR A 408 29.17 9.74 0.68
C TYR A 408 27.72 9.89 0.25
N ILE A 409 27.34 9.19 -0.82
CA ILE A 409 25.95 9.03 -1.23
C ILE A 409 25.61 7.55 -1.20
N ILE A 410 24.56 7.19 -0.47
CA ILE A 410 23.99 5.85 -0.49
C ILE A 410 22.71 5.93 -1.30
N ASN A 411 22.67 5.22 -2.43
CA ASN A 411 21.43 5.03 -3.17
C ASN A 411 20.91 3.61 -2.95
N PHE A 412 19.82 3.45 -2.21
CA PHE A 412 19.24 2.15 -1.89
C PHE A 412 17.92 1.99 -2.65
N SER A 413 17.99 1.29 -3.78
CA SER A 413 17.02 1.41 -4.88
C SER A 413 16.71 0.07 -5.56
N GLY A 414 15.71 0.10 -6.45
CA GLY A 414 15.41 -0.96 -7.40
C GLY A 414 13.97 -1.46 -7.32
N VAL A 415 13.35 -1.55 -6.13
CA VAL A 415 12.03 -2.20 -6.00
C VAL A 415 10.94 -1.46 -6.77
N ASN A 416 10.90 -0.13 -6.68
CA ASN A 416 9.94 0.70 -7.41
C ASN A 416 10.23 0.75 -8.92
N ASN A 417 11.43 0.34 -9.34
CA ASN A 417 11.82 0.24 -10.74
C ASN A 417 11.45 -1.11 -11.37
N THR A 418 10.86 -2.03 -10.61
CA THR A 418 10.32 -3.28 -11.14
C THR A 418 8.87 -3.16 -11.61
N ALA A 419 8.19 -2.05 -11.30
CA ALA A 419 6.83 -1.81 -11.81
C ALA A 419 6.87 -1.25 -13.23
N ASP A 420 5.98 -1.76 -14.08
CA ASP A 420 5.73 -1.15 -15.39
C ASP A 420 5.09 0.24 -15.22
N ARG A 421 5.61 1.20 -15.98
CA ARG A 421 5.08 2.56 -16.02
C ARG A 421 4.15 2.73 -17.21
N ALA A 422 3.08 3.51 -17.05
CA ALA A 422 2.15 3.82 -18.14
C ALA A 422 2.79 4.71 -19.23
N THR A 423 3.95 5.29 -18.94
CA THR A 423 4.62 6.28 -19.79
C THR A 423 5.57 5.61 -20.79
N ALA A 424 5.73 6.23 -21.96
CA ALA A 424 6.60 5.65 -23.00
C ALA A 424 8.09 5.74 -22.64
N ASN A 425 8.49 6.75 -21.86
CA ASN A 425 9.85 6.94 -21.38
C ASN A 425 9.90 6.76 -19.86
N GLN A 426 10.79 5.89 -19.40
CA GLN A 426 10.95 5.58 -17.97
C GLN A 426 11.52 6.75 -17.16
N PHE A 427 12.07 7.79 -17.79
CA PHE A 427 12.59 9.02 -17.16
C PHE A 427 11.49 9.98 -16.67
N ASN A 428 10.20 9.65 -16.81
CA ASN A 428 9.14 10.43 -16.18
C ASN A 428 9.12 10.16 -14.66
N THR A 429 9.01 11.20 -13.85
CA THR A 429 8.75 11.08 -12.40
C THR A 429 7.30 10.70 -12.14
N CYS A 430 6.95 10.40 -10.88
CA CYS A 430 5.56 10.19 -10.48
C CYS A 430 4.64 11.38 -10.85
N VAL A 431 5.17 12.60 -10.89
CA VAL A 431 4.45 13.81 -11.34
C VAL A 431 4.09 13.71 -12.81
N GLY A 432 5.06 13.34 -13.65
CA GLY A 432 4.83 13.16 -15.08
C GLY A 432 3.78 12.08 -15.35
N GLU A 433 3.80 10.98 -14.59
CA GLU A 433 2.81 9.91 -14.70
C GLU A 433 1.40 10.38 -14.33
N TYR A 434 1.25 11.15 -13.25
CA TYR A 434 -0.05 11.68 -12.83
C TYR A 434 -0.65 12.59 -13.90
N GLU A 435 0.15 13.48 -14.49
CA GLU A 435 -0.28 14.37 -15.56
C GLU A 435 -0.68 13.59 -16.81
N ILE A 436 0.11 12.60 -17.23
CA ILE A 436 -0.19 11.75 -18.40
C ILE A 436 -1.46 10.92 -18.19
N ASN A 437 -1.68 10.39 -16.98
CA ASN A 437 -2.89 9.66 -16.66
C ASN A 437 -4.14 10.55 -16.61
N SER A 438 -3.96 11.84 -16.29
CA SER A 438 -5.04 12.82 -16.25
C SER A 438 -5.32 13.44 -17.62
N ASN A 439 -4.30 13.53 -18.47
CA ASN A 439 -4.35 14.08 -19.81
C ASN A 439 -3.49 13.23 -20.77
N PRO A 440 -4.09 12.40 -21.63
CA PRO A 440 -3.33 11.58 -22.57
C PRO A 440 -2.61 12.40 -23.66
N ASP A 441 -2.92 13.69 -23.81
CA ASP A 441 -2.28 14.61 -24.76
C ASP A 441 -1.05 15.30 -24.14
N VAL A 442 -0.14 14.50 -23.56
CA VAL A 442 1.11 14.97 -22.94
C VAL A 442 2.30 14.22 -23.54
N ILE A 443 3.36 14.96 -23.87
CA ILE A 443 4.60 14.39 -24.41
C ILE A 443 5.40 13.76 -23.27
N SER A 444 5.60 12.44 -23.34
CA SER A 444 6.38 11.68 -22.33
C SER A 444 7.85 11.48 -22.70
N GLY A 445 8.32 12.05 -23.81
CA GLY A 445 9.69 11.87 -24.30
C GLY A 445 9.84 10.70 -25.29
N ILE A 446 11.09 10.36 -25.63
CA ILE A 446 11.40 9.28 -26.59
C ILE A 446 11.24 7.93 -25.90
N LYS A 447 10.50 7.01 -26.52
CA LYS A 447 10.35 5.64 -26.03
C LYS A 447 11.70 4.91 -26.04
N SER A 448 12.09 4.36 -24.89
CA SER A 448 13.26 3.46 -24.78
C SER A 448 12.82 2.01 -24.97
N ASN A 449 13.69 1.20 -25.58
CA ASN A 449 13.56 -0.25 -25.65
C ASN A 449 14.40 -0.97 -24.59
N GLU A 450 15.03 -0.20 -23.68
CA GLU A 450 15.75 -0.77 -22.54
C GLU A 450 14.81 -1.56 -21.64
N THR A 451 15.33 -2.65 -21.08
CA THR A 451 14.65 -3.32 -19.98
C THR A 451 14.68 -2.43 -18.74
N LEU A 452 13.76 -2.65 -17.81
CA LEU A 452 13.69 -1.90 -16.55
C LEU A 452 15.02 -1.96 -15.78
N TYR A 453 15.66 -3.14 -15.72
CA TYR A 453 16.98 -3.32 -15.08
C TYR A 453 18.07 -2.55 -15.81
N ASP A 454 18.16 -2.63 -17.14
CA ASP A 454 19.23 -1.96 -17.88
C ASP A 454 19.11 -0.43 -17.76
N PHE A 455 17.87 0.10 -17.75
CA PHE A 455 17.61 1.50 -17.47
C PHE A 455 18.05 1.89 -16.05
N TRP A 456 17.61 1.14 -15.02
CA TRP A 456 18.01 1.36 -13.63
C TRP A 456 19.54 1.36 -13.47
N HIS A 457 20.22 0.39 -14.07
CA HIS A 457 21.67 0.27 -14.02
C HIS A 457 22.35 1.45 -14.72
N ARG A 458 21.84 1.90 -15.88
CA ARG A 458 22.39 3.08 -16.57
C ARG A 458 22.26 4.34 -15.72
N ILE A 459 21.12 4.59 -15.08
CA ILE A 459 20.96 5.77 -14.22
C ILE A 459 21.87 5.67 -12.98
N SER A 460 22.06 4.47 -12.41
CA SER A 460 23.01 4.26 -11.30
C SER A 460 24.45 4.64 -11.67
N LYS A 461 24.87 4.38 -12.92
CA LYS A 461 26.18 4.83 -13.44
C LYS A 461 26.27 6.34 -13.58
N LEU A 462 25.19 6.99 -14.03
CA LEU A 462 25.13 8.45 -14.12
C LEU A 462 25.19 9.09 -12.72
N MET A 463 24.54 8.48 -11.72
CA MET A 463 24.64 8.92 -10.33
C MET A 463 26.09 8.88 -9.85
N ASN A 464 26.80 7.76 -10.07
CA ASN A 464 28.21 7.63 -9.71
C ASN A 464 29.07 8.72 -10.39
N LEU A 465 28.87 8.94 -11.70
CA LEU A 465 29.62 9.95 -12.45
C LEU A 465 29.40 11.37 -11.89
N VAL A 466 28.15 11.78 -11.67
CA VAL A 466 27.83 13.14 -11.19
C VAL A 466 28.32 13.32 -9.76
N ALA A 467 28.15 12.34 -8.89
CA ALA A 467 28.60 12.45 -7.51
C ALA A 467 30.12 12.57 -7.38
N ASN A 468 30.87 11.76 -8.14
CA ASN A 468 32.33 11.85 -8.18
C ASN A 468 32.80 13.23 -8.67
N TYR A 469 32.08 13.85 -9.61
CA TYR A 469 32.36 15.22 -10.04
C TYR A 469 32.23 16.23 -8.89
N HIS A 470 31.28 16.03 -7.97
CA HIS A 470 31.13 16.84 -6.75
C HIS A 470 32.01 16.37 -5.58
N GLY A 471 32.90 15.40 -5.78
CA GLY A 471 33.81 14.89 -4.76
C GLY A 471 33.20 13.90 -3.76
N ALA A 472 31.98 13.41 -4.02
CA ALA A 472 31.31 12.43 -3.18
C ALA A 472 31.48 11.00 -3.73
N GLN A 473 31.73 10.03 -2.87
CA GLN A 473 31.78 8.62 -3.24
C GLN A 473 30.37 8.00 -3.18
N VAL A 474 29.97 7.24 -4.21
CA VAL A 474 28.63 6.63 -4.29
C VAL A 474 28.66 5.14 -3.96
N TYR A 475 27.66 4.72 -3.20
CA TYR A 475 27.31 3.33 -2.97
C TYR A 475 25.88 3.09 -3.47
N ASN A 476 25.76 2.56 -4.69
CA ASN A 476 24.49 2.09 -5.21
C ASN A 476 24.23 0.69 -4.66
N PHE A 477 23.10 0.46 -4.02
CA PHE A 477 22.66 -0.85 -3.55
C PHE A 477 21.42 -1.27 -4.33
N LEU A 478 21.51 -2.40 -5.03
CA LEU A 478 20.33 -3.11 -5.49
C LEU A 478 19.71 -3.80 -4.27
N GLN A 479 18.61 -3.25 -3.79
CA GLN A 479 18.03 -3.66 -2.52
C GLN A 479 17.51 -5.11 -2.52
N PRO A 480 17.37 -5.76 -1.34
CA PRO A 480 16.73 -7.07 -1.23
C PRO A 480 15.30 -7.06 -1.77
N MET A 481 14.94 -8.04 -2.60
CA MET A 481 13.59 -8.17 -3.16
C MET A 481 13.13 -9.62 -3.04
N ILE A 482 11.84 -9.80 -2.72
CA ILE A 482 11.25 -11.14 -2.62
C ILE A 482 10.95 -11.63 -4.03
N SER A 483 11.61 -12.71 -4.47
CA SER A 483 11.26 -13.38 -5.72
C SER A 483 10.22 -14.47 -5.48
N SER A 484 9.46 -14.83 -6.52
CA SER A 484 8.48 -15.93 -6.44
C SER A 484 9.09 -17.24 -5.95
N ASP A 485 10.34 -17.49 -6.31
CA ASP A 485 11.07 -18.71 -5.94
C ASP A 485 11.34 -18.78 -4.43
N ASP A 486 11.33 -17.64 -3.74
CA ASP A 486 11.57 -17.52 -2.29
C ASP A 486 10.29 -17.73 -1.46
N THR A 487 9.16 -17.96 -2.13
CA THR A 487 7.83 -18.15 -1.52
C THR A 487 7.29 -19.56 -1.77
N PRO A 488 7.82 -20.58 -1.06
CA PRO A 488 7.41 -21.96 -1.30
C PRO A 488 5.96 -22.22 -0.88
N ASP A 489 5.47 -21.51 0.14
CA ASP A 489 4.16 -21.73 0.75
C ASP A 489 3.10 -20.68 0.35
N LEU A 490 1.84 -21.02 0.65
CA LEU A 490 0.67 -20.23 0.32
C LEU A 490 0.65 -18.89 1.08
N ILE A 491 1.07 -18.88 2.35
CA ILE A 491 1.05 -17.67 3.18
C ILE A 491 1.98 -16.63 2.55
N ARG A 492 3.23 -17.01 2.29
CA ARG A 492 4.20 -16.11 1.65
C ARG A 492 3.76 -15.67 0.27
N THR A 493 3.23 -16.58 -0.54
CA THR A 493 2.72 -16.22 -1.88
C THR A 493 1.61 -15.18 -1.79
N SER A 494 0.70 -15.31 -0.81
CA SER A 494 -0.45 -14.42 -0.65
C SER A 494 -0.10 -13.03 -0.08
N ILE A 495 1.04 -12.90 0.61
CA ILE A 495 1.49 -11.63 1.21
C ILE A 495 2.51 -10.93 0.30
N HIS A 496 3.46 -11.68 -0.24
CA HIS A 496 4.68 -11.10 -0.79
C HIS A 496 4.70 -11.02 -2.32
N ASN A 497 3.94 -11.88 -3.01
CA ASN A 497 3.97 -11.89 -4.47
C ASN A 497 2.85 -11.02 -5.03
N SER A 498 3.20 -10.03 -5.84
CA SER A 498 2.26 -9.23 -6.60
C SER A 498 2.53 -9.32 -8.10
N GLU A 499 1.47 -9.34 -8.92
CA GLU A 499 1.56 -9.56 -10.37
C GLU A 499 2.32 -8.47 -11.12
N ASP A 500 2.30 -7.23 -10.62
CA ASP A 500 3.03 -6.08 -11.17
C ASP A 500 4.55 -6.17 -11.00
N HIS A 501 5.02 -6.86 -9.97
CA HIS A 501 6.44 -6.90 -9.62
C HIS A 501 7.12 -8.23 -9.91
N THR A 502 6.41 -9.36 -9.75
CA THR A 502 7.04 -10.70 -9.64
C THR A 502 7.92 -11.05 -10.86
N GLU A 503 7.41 -10.86 -12.08
CA GLU A 503 8.17 -11.19 -13.30
C GLU A 503 9.44 -10.33 -13.42
N ASN A 504 9.29 -9.03 -13.16
CA ASN A 504 10.40 -8.09 -13.24
C ASN A 504 11.43 -8.30 -12.12
N ILE A 505 11.03 -8.66 -10.90
CA ILE A 505 11.97 -9.03 -9.83
C ILE A 505 12.80 -10.26 -10.25
N GLY A 506 12.17 -11.29 -10.82
CA GLY A 506 12.88 -12.47 -11.33
C GLY A 506 13.88 -12.10 -12.44
N TYR A 507 13.50 -11.17 -13.32
CA TYR A 507 14.39 -10.63 -14.35
C TYR A 507 15.57 -9.84 -13.75
N TYR A 508 15.31 -8.92 -12.81
CA TYR A 508 16.34 -8.15 -12.09
C TYR A 508 17.35 -9.09 -11.42
N LYS A 509 16.86 -10.11 -10.71
CA LYS A 509 17.68 -11.13 -10.05
C LYS A 509 18.60 -11.85 -11.04
N THR A 510 18.02 -12.35 -12.14
CA THR A 510 18.79 -13.02 -13.19
C THR A 510 19.88 -12.11 -13.77
N ARG A 511 19.53 -10.86 -14.11
CA ARG A 511 20.47 -9.89 -14.68
C ARG A 511 21.57 -9.52 -13.69
N ALA A 512 21.22 -9.30 -12.42
CA ALA A 512 22.17 -8.92 -11.39
C ALA A 512 23.21 -10.02 -11.11
N PHE A 513 22.87 -11.30 -11.26
CA PHE A 513 23.84 -12.39 -11.16
C PHE A 513 24.72 -12.57 -12.41
N MET A 514 24.24 -12.14 -13.58
CA MET A 514 25.01 -12.21 -14.82
C MET A 514 25.97 -11.03 -14.99
N ASP A 515 25.71 -9.91 -14.32
CA ASP A 515 26.48 -8.68 -14.44
C ASP A 515 27.82 -8.80 -13.71
N LYS A 516 28.92 -8.75 -14.47
CA LYS A 516 30.29 -8.84 -13.93
C LYS A 516 30.92 -7.47 -13.65
N ASN A 517 30.34 -6.40 -14.19
CA ASN A 517 30.87 -5.04 -14.10
C ASN A 517 29.93 -4.18 -13.25
N MET A 518 29.79 -4.57 -11.98
CA MET A 518 28.81 -3.95 -11.10
C MET A 518 29.33 -2.61 -10.57
N GLU A 519 28.67 -1.53 -10.98
CA GLU A 519 28.77 -0.18 -10.40
C GLU A 519 27.83 -0.02 -9.19
N TYR A 520 27.44 -1.15 -8.61
CA TYR A 520 26.50 -1.27 -7.50
C TYR A 520 26.81 -2.53 -6.67
N ILE A 521 26.29 -2.57 -5.45
CA ILE A 521 26.32 -3.73 -4.56
C ILE A 521 25.01 -4.48 -4.71
N ASN A 522 25.09 -5.74 -5.10
CA ASN A 522 23.93 -6.62 -5.24
C ASN A 522 23.52 -7.19 -3.87
N LEU A 523 22.36 -6.78 -3.36
CA LEU A 523 21.73 -7.34 -2.16
C LEU A 523 20.41 -8.06 -2.48
N ILE A 524 20.07 -8.28 -3.76
CA ILE A 524 18.73 -8.73 -4.15
C ILE A 524 18.32 -10.05 -3.48
N SER A 525 19.28 -10.95 -3.27
CA SER A 525 19.11 -12.28 -2.66
C SER A 525 19.48 -12.35 -1.17
N MET A 526 19.72 -11.20 -0.50
CA MET A 526 20.25 -11.16 0.87
C MET A 526 19.38 -11.90 1.91
N PHE A 527 18.08 -12.02 1.63
CA PHE A 527 17.10 -12.64 2.52
C PHE A 527 16.57 -13.99 2.04
N GLU A 528 17.16 -14.57 0.98
CA GLU A 528 16.78 -15.91 0.54
C GLU A 528 16.95 -16.94 1.66
N GLY A 529 15.91 -17.76 1.85
CA GLY A 529 15.88 -18.77 2.90
C GLY A 529 15.75 -18.23 4.33
N LYS A 530 15.51 -16.92 4.51
CA LYS A 530 15.27 -16.32 5.83
C LYS A 530 13.79 -15.99 6.01
N ASP A 531 13.30 -16.26 7.21
CA ASP A 531 11.91 -16.05 7.60
C ASP A 531 11.76 -14.70 8.30
N LYS A 532 10.58 -14.08 8.19
CA LYS A 532 10.24 -12.82 8.89
C LYS A 532 11.18 -11.64 8.56
N MET A 533 11.73 -11.60 7.36
CA MET A 533 12.54 -10.46 6.89
C MET A 533 11.69 -9.32 6.31
N TYR A 534 10.42 -9.58 6.03
CA TYR A 534 9.50 -8.65 5.39
C TYR A 534 8.16 -8.61 6.14
N ILE A 535 7.54 -7.44 6.17
CA ILE A 535 6.19 -7.23 6.73
C ILE A 535 5.09 -7.20 5.66
N ASP A 536 5.48 -6.97 4.40
CA ASP A 536 4.62 -7.02 3.22
C ASP A 536 5.44 -7.37 1.97
N GLN A 537 4.95 -7.05 0.78
CA GLN A 537 5.61 -7.35 -0.50
C GLN A 537 6.95 -6.64 -0.74
N ALA A 538 7.28 -5.59 0.01
CA ALA A 538 8.49 -4.80 -0.24
C ALA A 538 9.22 -4.36 1.04
N HIS A 539 8.49 -4.09 2.11
CA HIS A 539 9.03 -3.48 3.31
C HIS A 539 9.58 -4.51 4.28
N TYR A 540 10.75 -4.19 4.84
CA TYR A 540 11.47 -5.08 5.73
C TYR A 540 10.92 -5.04 7.16
N SER A 541 11.05 -6.15 7.86
CA SER A 541 10.88 -6.20 9.31
C SER A 541 11.97 -5.40 10.02
N THR A 542 11.79 -5.17 11.33
CA THR A 542 12.83 -4.56 12.16
C THR A 542 14.17 -5.34 12.07
N GLU A 543 14.12 -6.67 12.07
CA GLU A 543 15.32 -7.51 11.93
C GLU A 543 15.92 -7.43 10.51
N GLY A 544 15.10 -7.42 9.46
CA GLY A 544 15.57 -7.22 8.08
C GLY A 544 16.30 -5.89 7.93
N ASN A 545 15.71 -4.80 8.45
CA ASN A 545 16.33 -3.48 8.48
C ASN A 545 17.67 -3.47 9.26
N ARG A 546 17.75 -4.16 10.41
CA ARG A 546 18.98 -4.30 11.19
C ARG A 546 20.10 -4.97 10.38
N LEU A 547 19.79 -6.06 9.68
CA LEU A 547 20.75 -6.79 8.84
C LEU A 547 21.21 -5.95 7.64
N ILE A 548 20.32 -5.21 6.99
CA ILE A 548 20.68 -4.27 5.91
C ILE A 548 21.65 -3.22 6.42
N ALA A 549 21.36 -2.59 7.56
CA ALA A 549 22.21 -1.59 8.16
C ALA A 549 23.62 -2.12 8.50
N GLU A 550 23.68 -3.34 9.04
CA GLU A 550 24.93 -4.03 9.36
C GLU A 550 25.75 -4.27 8.09
N ARG A 551 25.10 -4.75 7.02
CA ARG A 551 25.75 -5.00 5.74
C ARG A 551 26.27 -3.72 5.09
N ILE A 552 25.50 -2.63 5.11
CA ILE A 552 25.91 -1.33 4.58
C ILE A 552 27.10 -0.78 5.36
N PHE A 553 27.04 -0.83 6.70
CA PHE A 553 28.15 -0.41 7.56
C PHE A 553 29.44 -1.16 7.27
N ASP A 554 29.38 -2.50 7.17
CA ASP A 554 30.55 -3.33 6.89
C ASP A 554 31.21 -3.01 5.54
N ILE A 555 30.41 -2.63 4.54
CA ILE A 555 30.90 -2.27 3.22
C ILE A 555 31.61 -0.91 3.25
N MET A 556 31.05 0.06 3.98
CA MET A 556 31.52 1.45 3.95
C MET A 556 32.63 1.76 4.96
N LYS A 557 32.73 1.01 6.06
CA LYS A 557 33.58 1.37 7.22
C LYS A 557 35.03 1.72 6.85
N ASN A 558 35.67 0.91 6.01
CA ASN A 558 37.07 1.11 5.65
C ASN A 558 37.30 2.42 4.88
N ASP A 559 36.35 2.80 4.03
CA ASP A 559 36.47 4.04 3.25
C ASP A 559 36.17 5.26 4.11
N ILE A 560 35.21 5.14 5.04
CA ILE A 560 34.94 6.18 6.06
C ILE A 560 36.20 6.44 6.89
N GLU A 561 36.86 5.39 7.39
CA GLU A 561 38.12 5.51 8.15
C GLU A 561 39.20 6.24 7.35
N LYS A 562 39.35 5.93 6.05
CA LYS A 562 40.32 6.62 5.18
C LYS A 562 39.99 8.11 5.03
N THR A 563 38.72 8.47 4.85
CA THR A 563 38.30 9.87 4.76
C THR A 563 38.59 10.61 6.06
N LEU A 564 38.28 10.02 7.21
CA LEU A 564 38.60 10.59 8.51
C LEU A 564 40.11 10.83 8.67
N LEU A 565 40.93 9.84 8.34
CA LEU A 565 42.39 9.96 8.36
C LEU A 565 42.90 11.04 7.39
N SER A 566 42.28 11.18 6.22
CA SER A 566 42.63 12.22 5.26
C SER A 566 42.33 13.62 5.80
N LYS A 567 41.12 13.84 6.35
CA LYS A 567 40.73 15.13 6.94
C LYS A 567 41.65 15.53 8.10
N MET A 568 42.02 14.55 8.95
CA MET A 568 42.98 14.77 10.03
C MET A 568 44.36 15.21 9.53
N LYS A 569 44.85 14.65 8.41
CA LYS A 569 46.16 15.01 7.84
C LYS A 569 46.19 16.39 7.21
N HIS A 570 45.08 16.84 6.63
CA HIS A 570 45.00 18.12 5.92
C HIS A 570 44.67 19.32 6.82
N GLY A 571 44.50 19.10 8.14
CA GLY A 571 44.21 20.18 9.07
C GLY A 571 42.83 20.82 8.83
N GLU A 572 41.94 20.12 8.13
CA GLU A 572 40.51 20.45 8.09
C GLU A 572 39.98 20.19 9.50
N GLY A 573 39.97 21.25 10.31
CA GLY A 573 39.95 21.19 11.77
C GLY A 573 38.86 20.29 12.35
N VAL A 574 39.30 19.25 13.06
CA VAL A 574 38.52 18.59 14.10
C VAL A 574 38.61 19.50 15.33
N TRP A 575 37.70 20.48 15.43
CA TRP A 575 37.55 21.32 16.62
C TRP A 575 36.41 20.81 17.50
#